data_AF-A0A0Q3RFZ0-F1
#
_entry.id   AF-A0A0Q3RFZ0-F1
#
_cell.length_a   1.000
_cell.length_b   1.000
_cell.length_c   1.000
_cell.angle_alpha   90.00
_cell.angle_beta   90.00
_cell.angle_gamma   90.00
#
_symmetry.space_group_name_H-M   'P 1'
#
loop_
_entity.id
_entity.type
_entity.pdbx_description
1 polymer ?
#
loop_
_entity_poly.entity_id
_entity_poly.type
_entity_poly.pdbx_seq_one_letter_code
_entity_poly.pdbx_strand_id
1 'polypeptide(L)'
;PLPRPPLPLVKCPCCQIRTAVRLVSQSKMNPDRVFYKCPNHRRGGCNFFHWEDGEDSYVDYLVSIGATEVEEEEEMTKEGEDSGDNTGVKILDL
;
A
#
# COMPACT_ATOMS: atom_id res chain seq x y z
N PRO A 1 20.11 -11.43 8.57
CA PRO A 1 18.82 -10.74 8.32
C PRO A 1 17.72 -11.41 9.15
N LEU A 2 16.99 -10.65 9.96
CA LEU A 2 15.80 -11.17 10.65
C LEU A 2 14.77 -11.65 9.61
N PRO A 3 13.99 -12.69 9.89
CA PRO A 3 12.93 -13.11 8.99
C PRO A 3 11.96 -11.93 8.81
N ARG A 4 11.77 -11.49 7.57
CA ARG A 4 10.75 -10.50 7.25
C ARG A 4 9.39 -11.05 7.74
N PRO A 5 8.60 -10.25 8.48
CA PRO A 5 7.25 -10.68 8.82
C PRO A 5 6.48 -10.99 7.53
N PRO A 6 5.62 -12.02 7.54
CA PRO A 6 4.85 -12.38 6.36
C PRO A 6 3.92 -11.22 5.97
N LEU A 7 3.87 -10.91 4.67
CA LEU A 7 2.94 -9.90 4.15
C LEU A 7 1.48 -10.30 4.44
N PRO A 8 0.59 -9.33 4.70
CA PRO A 8 -0.82 -9.60 4.98
C PRO A 8 -1.49 -10.30 3.79
N LEU A 9 -2.38 -11.24 4.08
CA LEU A 9 -3.20 -11.90 3.07
C LEU A 9 -4.55 -11.23 2.95
N VAL A 10 -4.87 -10.74 1.75
CA VAL A 10 -6.13 -10.05 1.47
C VAL A 10 -7.18 -10.98 0.86
N LYS A 11 -8.44 -10.56 0.90
CA LYS A 11 -9.50 -11.23 0.16
C LYS A 11 -9.20 -11.16 -1.34
N CYS A 12 -9.52 -12.25 -2.04
CA CYS A 12 -9.44 -12.34 -3.48
C CYS A 12 -10.24 -11.18 -4.10
N PRO A 13 -9.62 -10.29 -4.89
CA PRO A 13 -10.25 -9.03 -5.29
C PRO A 13 -11.52 -9.21 -6.11
N CYS A 14 -11.62 -10.33 -6.84
CA CYS A 14 -12.76 -10.62 -7.70
C CYS A 14 -13.98 -11.14 -6.93
N CYS A 15 -13.79 -12.00 -5.93
CA CYS A 15 -14.92 -12.63 -5.24
C CYS A 15 -15.16 -12.12 -3.82
N GLN A 16 -14.18 -11.43 -3.21
CA GLN A 16 -14.22 -10.87 -1.85
C GLN A 16 -14.52 -11.85 -0.70
N ILE A 17 -14.74 -13.13 -1.00
CA ILE A 17 -15.11 -14.16 -0.01
C ILE A 17 -13.87 -14.91 0.50
N ARG A 18 -13.03 -15.38 -0.43
CA ARG A 18 -11.88 -16.25 -0.11
C ARG A 18 -10.62 -15.43 0.04
N THR A 19 -9.81 -15.73 1.06
CA THR A 19 -8.49 -15.10 1.25
C THR A 19 -7.49 -15.64 0.22
N ALA A 20 -6.63 -14.78 -0.31
CA ALA A 20 -5.52 -15.18 -1.17
C ALA A 20 -4.58 -16.15 -0.45
N VAL A 21 -3.87 -16.98 -1.22
CA VAL A 21 -2.90 -17.94 -0.67
C VAL A 21 -1.49 -17.56 -1.09
N ARG A 22 -0.56 -17.64 -0.14
CA ARG A 22 0.89 -17.53 -0.36
C ARG A 22 1.47 -18.92 -0.62
N LEU A 23 2.25 -19.06 -1.67
CA LEU A 23 2.86 -20.33 -2.09
C LEU A 23 4.32 -20.09 -2.52
N VAL A 24 5.15 -21.13 -2.41
CA VAL A 24 6.51 -21.15 -2.94
C VAL A 24 6.51 -21.92 -4.26
N SER A 25 7.00 -21.30 -5.33
CA SER A 25 7.09 -21.94 -6.64
C SER A 25 8.09 -23.09 -6.61
N GLN A 26 7.65 -24.24 -7.12
CA GLN A 26 8.47 -25.43 -7.33
C GLN A 26 8.80 -25.61 -8.82
N SER A 27 8.61 -24.57 -9.64
CA SER A 27 8.87 -24.63 -11.07
C SER A 27 10.37 -24.54 -11.36
N LYS A 28 10.84 -25.24 -12.40
CA LYS A 28 12.24 -25.20 -12.84
C LYS A 28 12.74 -23.78 -13.17
N MET A 29 11.86 -22.92 -13.71
CA MET A 29 12.23 -21.57 -14.13
C MET A 29 12.18 -20.55 -13.00
N ASN A 30 11.40 -20.81 -11.94
CA ASN A 30 11.28 -19.90 -10.79
C ASN A 30 11.33 -20.71 -9.49
N PRO A 31 12.42 -21.46 -9.21
CA PRO A 31 12.52 -22.24 -7.99
C PRO A 31 12.53 -21.31 -6.78
N ASP A 32 11.88 -21.73 -5.70
CA ASP A 32 11.85 -21.08 -4.38
C ASP A 32 11.29 -19.65 -4.34
N ARG A 33 10.73 -19.18 -5.46
CA ARG A 33 10.15 -17.84 -5.58
C ARG A 33 8.72 -17.81 -5.06
N VAL A 34 8.37 -16.83 -4.24
CA VAL A 34 7.08 -16.75 -3.57
C VAL A 34 6.05 -16.03 -4.44
N PHE A 35 4.82 -16.54 -4.48
CA PHE A 35 3.70 -15.87 -5.15
C PHE A 35 2.40 -15.96 -4.36
N TYR A 36 1.48 -15.07 -4.70
CA TYR A 36 0.15 -14.94 -4.12
C TYR A 36 -0.89 -15.17 -5.21
N LYS A 37 -1.94 -15.94 -4.92
CA LYS A 37 -3.01 -16.15 -5.92
C LYS A 37 -4.39 -16.40 -5.31
N CYS A 38 -5.41 -16.33 -6.17
CA CYS A 38 -6.74 -16.84 -5.85
C CYS A 38 -6.65 -18.35 -5.53
N PRO A 39 -7.29 -18.84 -4.44
CA PRO A 39 -7.33 -20.27 -4.13
C PRO A 39 -7.94 -21.12 -5.25
N ASN A 40 -8.88 -20.55 -6.00
CA ASN A 40 -9.56 -21.19 -7.11
C ASN A 40 -8.96 -20.81 -8.48
N HIS A 41 -7.76 -20.22 -8.53
CA HIS A 41 -7.10 -19.90 -9.79
C HIS A 41 -7.05 -21.14 -10.71
N ARG A 42 -7.54 -21.00 -11.95
CA ARG A 42 -7.71 -22.09 -12.95
C ARG A 42 -8.68 -23.22 -12.57
N ARG A 43 -9.42 -23.07 -11.47
CA ARG A 43 -10.50 -23.97 -11.01
C ARG A 43 -11.82 -23.22 -10.90
N GLY A 44 -12.12 -22.37 -11.88
CA GLY A 44 -13.31 -21.50 -11.90
C GLY A 44 -13.21 -20.23 -11.06
N GLY A 45 -12.05 -19.94 -10.46
CA GLY A 45 -11.77 -18.65 -9.82
C GLY A 45 -11.13 -17.64 -10.77
N CYS A 46 -10.80 -16.45 -10.25
CA CYS A 46 -10.20 -15.37 -11.04
C CYS A 46 -8.70 -15.55 -11.29
N ASN A 47 -8.15 -14.65 -12.10
CA ASN A 47 -6.74 -14.62 -12.49
C ASN A 47 -5.83 -13.85 -11.52
N PHE A 48 -6.29 -13.55 -10.30
CA PHE A 48 -5.45 -12.89 -9.29
C PHE A 48 -4.19 -13.72 -9.03
N PHE A 49 -3.04 -13.15 -9.39
CA PHE A 49 -1.71 -13.74 -9.28
C PHE A 49 -0.67 -12.61 -9.23
N HIS A 50 0.18 -12.59 -8.19
CA HIS A 50 1.33 -11.69 -8.10
C HIS A 50 2.53 -12.43 -7.53
N TRP A 51 3.73 -12.15 -8.03
CA TRP A 51 4.96 -12.54 -7.35
C TRP A 51 5.13 -11.69 -6.07
N GLU A 52 5.78 -12.23 -5.04
CA GLU A 52 6.13 -11.45 -3.83
C GLU A 52 7.08 -10.29 -4.17
N ASP A 53 7.87 -10.45 -5.23
CA ASP A 53 8.91 -9.53 -5.70
C ASP A 53 8.76 -9.16 -7.19
N GLY A 54 9.56 -8.18 -7.63
CA GLY A 54 9.60 -7.70 -9.02
C GLY A 54 8.73 -6.47 -9.26
N GLU A 55 8.58 -6.11 -10.53
CA GLU A 55 7.63 -5.08 -10.97
C GLU A 55 6.20 -5.62 -10.88
N ASP A 56 5.24 -4.76 -10.50
CA ASP A 56 3.85 -5.13 -10.24
C ASP A 56 3.70 -6.28 -9.21
N SER A 57 4.54 -6.25 -8.17
CA SER A 57 4.59 -7.27 -7.14
C SER A 57 3.37 -7.25 -6.23
N TYR A 58 3.26 -8.27 -5.36
CA TYR A 58 2.22 -8.30 -4.34
C TYR A 58 2.37 -7.15 -3.34
N VAL A 59 3.60 -6.70 -3.07
CA VAL A 59 3.84 -5.53 -2.21
C VAL A 59 3.23 -4.29 -2.85
N ASP A 60 3.50 -4.06 -4.13
CA ASP A 60 2.95 -2.92 -4.87
C ASP A 60 1.42 -2.97 -4.90
N TYR A 61 0.87 -4.17 -5.10
CA TYR A 61 -0.57 -4.39 -5.02
C TYR A 61 -1.14 -4.06 -3.63
N LEU A 62 -0.49 -4.48 -2.53
CA LEU A 62 -0.94 -4.17 -1.18
C LEU A 62 -0.93 -2.67 -0.90
N VAL A 63 0.12 -1.97 -1.32
CA VAL A 63 0.20 -0.50 -1.23
C VAL A 63 -0.93 0.14 -2.03
N SER A 64 -1.20 -0.35 -3.25
CA SER A 64 -2.23 0.21 -4.13
C SER A 64 -3.65 0.14 -3.56
N ILE A 65 -3.90 -0.80 -2.63
CA ILE A 65 -5.22 -0.98 -1.99
C ILE A 65 -5.23 -0.51 -0.53
N GLY A 66 -4.15 0.12 -0.03
CA GLY A 66 -4.05 0.55 1.37
C GLY A 66 -4.04 -0.61 2.37
N ALA A 67 -3.56 -1.79 1.97
CA ALA A 67 -3.50 -2.99 2.82
C ALA A 67 -2.15 -3.17 3.53
N THR A 68 -1.24 -2.21 3.39
CA THR A 68 -0.08 -2.06 4.26
C THR A 68 -0.42 -1.08 5.36
N GLU A 69 -0.10 -1.40 6.62
CA GLU A 69 -0.10 -0.41 7.69
C GLU A 69 0.92 0.67 7.32
N VAL A 70 0.45 1.75 6.69
CA VAL A 70 1.14 3.02 6.74
C VAL A 70 0.95 3.51 8.17
N GLU A 71 2.03 3.57 8.93
CA GLU A 71 2.11 4.53 10.02
C GLU A 71 1.98 5.92 9.37
N GLU A 72 0.74 6.38 9.17
CA GLU A 72 0.45 7.75 8.77
C GLU A 72 0.84 8.64 9.96
N GLU A 73 2.06 9.18 9.94
CA GLU A 73 2.31 10.44 10.65
C GLU A 73 1.49 11.52 9.94
N GLU A 74 0.25 11.70 10.41
CA GLU A 74 -0.59 12.84 10.10
C GLU A 74 0.13 14.13 10.53
N GLU A 75 0.86 14.81 9.63
CA GLU A 75 1.13 16.24 9.83
C GLU A 75 -0.06 17.06 9.30
N MET A 76 -1.01 17.16 10.22
CA MET A 76 -2.19 18.00 10.26
C MET A 76 -1.88 19.49 9.97
N THR A 77 -2.50 19.99 8.90
CA THR A 77 -3.08 21.33 8.67
C THR A 77 -2.38 22.60 9.18
N LYS A 78 -2.26 23.59 8.28
CA LYS A 78 -2.71 24.98 8.54
C LYS A 78 -2.96 25.73 7.23
N GLU A 79 -4.25 25.92 6.95
CA GLU A 79 -4.77 26.94 6.03
C GLU A 79 -4.48 28.35 6.59
N GLY A 80 -4.49 29.33 5.69
CA GLY A 80 -4.17 30.72 6.00
C GLY A 80 -5.29 31.53 6.67
N GLU A 81 -4.98 32.83 6.76
CA GLU A 81 -5.75 33.98 7.26
C GLU A 81 -5.63 34.30 8.77
N ASP A 82 -4.84 35.33 9.09
CA ASP A 82 -5.36 36.47 9.85
C ASP A 82 -4.73 37.78 9.36
N SER A 83 -5.61 38.70 9.02
CA SER A 83 -5.36 40.08 8.62
C SER A 83 -4.71 40.86 9.75
N GLY A 84 -3.44 41.22 9.58
CA GLY A 84 -2.77 42.19 10.45
C GLY A 84 -3.08 43.63 10.04
N ASP A 85 -4.17 44.20 10.57
CA ASP A 85 -4.30 45.64 10.74
C ASP A 85 -3.18 46.13 11.68
N ASN A 86 -2.22 46.89 11.16
CA ASN A 86 -1.31 47.64 12.01
C ASN A 86 -1.33 49.12 11.63
N THR A 87 -2.00 49.87 12.51
CA THR A 87 -2.06 51.32 12.57
C THR A 87 -0.65 51.93 12.63
N GLY A 88 -0.10 52.26 11.47
CA GLY A 88 1.16 53.00 11.33
C GLY A 88 0.94 54.52 11.27
N VAL A 89 0.33 55.12 12.29
CA VAL A 89 0.45 56.57 12.49
C VAL A 89 1.83 56.84 13.08
N LYS A 90 2.80 57.18 12.22
CA LYS A 90 4.01 57.89 12.63
C LYS A 90 3.93 59.31 12.10
N ILE A 91 3.21 60.11 12.85
CA ILE A 91 3.31 61.56 12.89
C ILE A 91 4.65 61.90 13.58
N LEU A 92 5.57 62.58 12.90
CA LEU A 92 6.00 63.97 13.15
C LEU A 92 7.45 64.24 12.64
N ASP A 93 7.56 65.32 11.86
CA ASP A 93 8.66 66.29 11.69
C ASP A 93 10.06 65.88 11.17
N LEU A 94 10.35 66.24 9.90
CA LEU A 94 11.16 67.41 9.49
C LEU A 94 11.24 67.52 7.96
#